data_AF-A0A392QS85-F1
#
_entry.id   AF-A0A392QS85-F1
#
_cell.length_a   1.000
_cell.length_b   1.000
_cell.length_c   1.000
_cell.angle_alpha   90.00
_cell.angle_beta   90.00
_cell.angle_gamma   90.00
#
_symmetry.space_group_name_H-M   'P 1'
#
loop_
_entity.id
_entity.type
_entity.pdbx_description
1 polymer ?
#
loop_
_entity_poly.entity_id
_entity_poly.type
_entity_poly.pdbx_seq_one_letter_code
_entity_poly.pdbx_strand_id
1 'polypeptide(L)' 'LKEVYGDDVEKLDLIVGLHAEKKIKGFAISETAFFIFVIMASRRLEADRFFTTNFNSKTYTDEGLEWVNNTETLKDV' A
#
# COMPACT_ATOMS: atom_id res chain seq x y z
N LEU A 1 -9.23 20.12 17.61
CA LEU A 1 -7.76 20.23 17.47
C LEU A 1 -7.21 21.35 18.34
N LYS A 2 -7.66 22.60 18.15
CA LYS A 2 -7.18 23.75 18.94
C LYS A 2 -7.32 23.62 20.47
N GLU A 3 -8.37 22.97 20.96
CA GLU A 3 -8.54 22.72 22.41
C GLU A 3 -7.46 21.79 22.99
N VAL A 4 -7.02 20.79 22.22
CA VAL A 4 -6.07 19.76 22.68
C VAL A 4 -4.63 20.16 22.39
N TYR A 5 -4.37 20.72 21.20
CA TYR A 5 -3.01 21.02 20.71
C TYR A 5 -2.68 22.53 20.74
N GLY A 6 -3.64 23.40 21.08
CA GLY A 6 -3.46 24.85 20.98
C GLY A 6 -3.30 25.31 19.53
N ASP A 7 -2.51 26.36 19.34
CA ASP A 7 -2.11 26.88 18.01
C ASP A 7 -0.76 26.30 17.55
N ASP A 8 -0.22 25.30 18.24
CA ASP A 8 1.07 24.66 17.96
C ASP A 8 0.87 23.42 17.07
N VAL A 9 1.05 23.61 15.76
CA VAL A 9 0.83 22.55 14.76
C VAL A 9 1.85 21.41 14.84
N GLU A 10 3.05 21.67 15.36
CA GLU A 10 4.13 20.68 15.46
C GLU A 10 3.85 19.62 16.54
N LYS A 11 2.86 19.88 17.41
CA LYS A 11 2.39 18.91 18.42
C LYS A 11 1.29 17.98 17.92
N LEU A 12 0.78 18.20 16.70
CA LEU A 12 -0.30 17.38 16.17
C LEU A 12 0.19 15.95 15.93
N ASP A 13 -0.41 14.98 16.63
CA ASP A 13 -0.09 13.57 16.43
C ASP A 13 -0.38 13.10 15.00
N LEU A 14 0.52 12.27 14.47
CA LEU A 14 0.44 11.77 13.09
C LEU A 14 -0.90 11.08 12.81
N ILE A 15 -1.34 10.16 13.66
CA ILE A 15 -2.61 9.43 13.47
C ILE A 15 -3.79 10.40 13.39
N VAL A 16 -3.79 11.45 14.21
CA VAL A 16 -4.85 12.47 14.21
C VAL A 16 -4.82 13.25 12.90
N GLY A 17 -3.64 13.66 12.43
CA GLY A 17 -3.45 14.32 11.14
C GLY A 17 -3.99 13.48 9.97
N LEU A 18 -3.60 12.21 9.86
CA LEU A 18 -4.03 11.30 8.79
C LEU A 18 -5.57 11.15 8.71
N HIS A 19 -6.25 11.12 9.86
CA HIS A 19 -7.71 11.00 9.88
C HIS A 19 -8.40 12.34 9.61
N ALA A 20 -7.86 13.45 10.11
CA ALA A 20 -8.43 14.78 9.96
C ALA A 20 -8.19 15.41 8.58
N GLU A 21 -7.16 14.98 7.84
CA GLU A 21 -6.82 15.52 6.53
C GLU A 21 -7.98 15.40 5.52
N LYS A 22 -8.21 16.48 4.77
CA LYS A 22 -9.20 16.51 3.69
C LYS A 22 -8.76 15.58 2.57
N LYS A 23 -9.60 14.60 2.26
CA LYS A 23 -9.30 13.56 1.28
C LYS A 23 -9.56 14.02 -0.15
N ILE A 24 -8.72 13.54 -1.07
CA ILE A 24 -8.96 13.63 -2.51
C ILE A 24 -10.24 12.85 -2.85
N LYS A 25 -11.05 13.36 -3.79
CA LYS A 25 -12.30 12.69 -4.18
C LYS A 25 -12.02 11.27 -4.67
N GLY A 26 -12.66 10.28 -4.04
CA GLY A 26 -12.49 8.86 -4.36
C GLY A 26 -11.43 8.13 -3.52
N PHE A 27 -10.65 8.85 -2.70
CA PHE A 27 -9.66 8.24 -1.82
C PHE A 27 -10.27 7.93 -0.45
N ALA A 28 -10.00 6.72 0.05
CA ALA A 28 -10.32 6.33 1.41
C ALA A 28 -9.24 6.73 2.43
N ILE A 29 -8.02 6.99 1.96
CA ILE A 29 -6.85 7.36 2.77
C ILE A 29 -6.42 8.82 2.55
N SER A 30 -5.72 9.40 3.51
CA SER A 30 -5.05 10.71 3.37
C SER A 30 -3.97 10.69 2.29
N GLU A 31 -3.73 11.83 1.66
CA GLU A 31 -2.63 12.04 0.71
C GLU A 31 -1.26 11.81 1.38
N THR A 32 -1.11 12.22 2.64
CA THR A 32 0.13 11.97 3.41
C THR A 32 0.47 10.48 3.48
N ALA A 33 -0.50 9.62 3.82
CA ALA A 33 -0.31 8.17 3.82
C ALA A 33 -0.13 7.59 2.41
N PHE A 34 -0.77 8.18 1.40
CA PHE A 34 -0.69 7.71 0.01
C PHE A 34 0.74 7.80 -0.54
N PHE A 35 1.50 8.86 -0.25
CA PHE A 35 2.90 8.94 -0.71
C PHE A 35 3.78 7.82 -0.17
N ILE A 36 3.60 7.46 1.11
CA ILE A 36 4.29 6.31 1.69
C ILE A 36 3.81 5.01 1.03
N PHE A 37 2.51 4.88 0.78
CA PHE A 37 1.95 3.72 0.09
C PHE A 37 2.54 3.54 -1.31
N VAL A 38 2.69 4.60 -2.10
CA VAL A 38 3.27 4.54 -3.46
C VAL A 38 4.65 3.88 -3.43
N ILE A 39 5.55 4.37 -2.59
CA ILE A 39 6.92 3.84 -2.53
C ILE A 39 6.92 2.42 -1.93
N MET A 40 6.22 2.22 -0.83
CA MET A 40 6.27 0.95 -0.12
C MET A 40 5.53 -0.17 -0.85
N ALA A 41 4.49 0.14 -1.61
CA ALA A 41 3.80 -0.85 -2.45
C ALA A 41 4.70 -1.35 -3.58
N SER A 42 5.32 -0.44 -4.33
CA SER A 42 6.28 -0.82 -5.38
C SER A 42 7.45 -1.60 -4.78
N ARG A 43 8.03 -1.11 -3.67
CA ARG A 43 9.18 -1.75 -3.02
C ARG A 43 8.89 -3.18 -2.57
N ARG A 44 7.66 -3.50 -2.12
CA ARG A 44 7.30 -4.87 -1.72
C ARG A 44 7.42 -5.88 -2.87
N LEU A 45 7.15 -5.47 -4.09
CA LEU A 45 7.29 -6.31 -5.28
C LEU A 45 8.71 -6.26 -5.82
N GLU A 46 9.25 -5.06 -6.02
CA GLU A 46 10.56 -4.86 -6.67
C GLU A 46 11.73 -5.40 -5.84
N ALA A 47 11.64 -5.37 -4.51
CA ALA A 47 12.72 -5.83 -3.64
C ALA A 47 12.67 -7.34 -3.35
N ASP A 48 11.57 -8.03 -3.70
CA ASP A 48 11.41 -9.45 -3.45
C ASP A 48 11.85 -10.27 -4.68
N ARG A 49 12.78 -11.20 -4.47
CA ARG A 49 13.25 -12.10 -5.54
C ARG A 49 12.11 -12.92 -6.14
N PHE A 50 11.12 -13.31 -5.34
CA PHE A 50 10.04 -14.19 -5.78
C PHE A 50 9.01 -13.49 -6.67
N PHE A 51 8.94 -12.16 -6.63
CA PHE A 51 8.17 -11.35 -7.57
C PHE A 51 9.02 -10.74 -8.70
N THR A 52 10.33 -11.00 -8.70
CA THR A 52 11.27 -10.50 -9.72
C THR A 52 12.07 -11.64 -10.35
N THR A 53 13.34 -11.83 -9.96
CA THR A 53 14.28 -12.77 -10.57
C THR A 53 13.82 -14.24 -10.55
N ASN A 54 13.04 -14.63 -9.54
CA ASN A 54 12.54 -15.98 -9.33
C ASN A 54 11.04 -16.13 -9.63
N PHE A 55 10.39 -15.13 -10.24
CA PHE A 55 9.01 -15.29 -10.72
C PHE A 55 9.00 -16.04 -12.06
N ASN A 56 9.23 -17.35 -12.01
CA ASN A 56 9.34 -18.24 -13.18
C ASN A 56 8.94 -19.69 -12.86
N SER A 57 8.65 -20.47 -13.91
CA SER A 57 8.22 -21.88 -13.78
C SER A 57 9.24 -22.79 -13.09
N LYS A 58 10.54 -22.47 -13.15
CA LYS A 58 11.55 -23.27 -12.42
C LYS A 58 11.36 -23.17 -10.91
N THR A 59 10.86 -22.02 -10.43
CA THR A 59 10.61 -21.78 -9.00
C THR A 59 9.17 -22.17 -8.61
N TYR A 60 8.19 -21.91 -9.48
CA TYR A 60 6.76 -22.07 -9.19
C TYR A 60 6.09 -23.31 -9.79
N THR A 61 6.80 -24.11 -10.59
CA THR A 61 6.26 -25.08 -11.56
C THR A 61 5.41 -24.41 -12.65
N ASP A 62 5.19 -25.14 -13.75
CA ASP A 62 4.36 -24.62 -14.84
C ASP A 62 2.91 -24.46 -14.38
N GLU A 63 2.36 -25.45 -13.67
CA GLU A 63 0.99 -25.42 -13.15
C GLU A 63 0.81 -24.34 -12.08
N GLY A 64 1.79 -24.14 -11.20
CA GLY A 64 1.71 -23.13 -10.15
C GLY A 64 1.81 -21.71 -10.69
N LEU A 65 2.65 -21.48 -11.70
CA LEU A 65 2.73 -20.16 -12.34
C LEU A 65 1.48 -19.87 -13.19
N GLU A 66 0.93 -20.87 -13.88
CA GLU A 66 -0.34 -20.75 -14.61
C GLU A 66 -1.49 -20.41 -13.66
N TRP A 67 -1.58 -21.06 -12.50
CA TRP A 67 -2.57 -20.74 -11.49
C TRP A 67 -2.51 -19.26 -11.06
N VAL A 68 -1.31 -18.76 -10.75
CA VAL A 68 -1.11 -17.37 -10.32
C VAL A 68 -1.53 -16.39 -11.43
N ASN A 69 -1.21 -16.68 -12.69
CA ASN A 69 -1.53 -15.81 -13.83
C ASN A 69 -3.00 -15.87 -14.27
N ASN A 70 -3.78 -16.86 -13.81
CA ASN A 70 -5.20 -16.99 -14.13
C ASN A 70 -6.11 -16.52 -12.98
N THR A 71 -5.54 -16.18 -11.81
CA THR A 71 -6.29 -15.72 -10.64
C THR A 71 -6.21 -14.20 -10.53
N GLU A 72 -7.20 -13.49 -11.07
CA GLU A 72 -7.16 -12.02 -11.20
C GLU A 72 -7.77 -11.29 -10.00
N THR A 73 -8.78 -11.88 -9.37
CA THR A 73 -9.56 -11.22 -8.32
C THR A 73 -9.81 -12.13 -7.13
N LEU A 74 -10.19 -11.54 -6.00
CA LEU A 74 -10.59 -12.29 -4.81
C LEU A 74 -11.79 -13.24 -5.06
N LYS A 75 -12.57 -13.01 -6.12
CA LYS A 75 -13.71 -13.85 -6.47
C LYS A 75 -13.30 -15.16 -7.15
N ASP A 76 -12.12 -15.19 -7.77
CA ASP A 76 -11.64 -16.34 -8.54
C ASP A 76 -11.03 -17.42 -7.63
N VAL A 77 -10.80 -17.09 -6.35
CA VAL A 77 -10.30 -17.96 -5.28
C VAL A 77 -11.47 -18.63 -4.55
#